data_AF-R7YXL4-F1
#
_entry.id   AF-R7YXL4-F1
#
_cell.length_a   1.000
_cell.length_b   1.000
_cell.length_c   1.000
_cell.angle_alpha   90.00
_cell.angle_beta   90.00
_cell.angle_gamma   90.00
#
_symmetry.space_group_name_H-M   'P 1'
#
loop_
_entity.id
_entity.type
_entity.pdbx_description
1 polymer ?
#
loop_
_entity_poly.entity_id
_entity_poly.type
_entity_poly.pdbx_seq_one_letter_code
_entity_poly.pdbx_strand_id
1 'polypeptide(L)'
;MSTKRRKGDKRPSALSRGRPPTLRKPAASLSAKATRTLIRSHHQLQKAHAKAVRDGDAVTAASIEEQIEQKGGLKSYQQASITGQSSERGGDSSKVLMQWLNSASNLGITGSGTRPEAKYKMLEVGALSPSNACSRSPLFSVTRIDLHSQHPGIQEQDFMERPLPTSEEERFDVISLSLVVNYVPDAAGRGEMLRRTCQFLKASAEDTGSAAVFPSLFLVLPAACVTNSRYLDGERLGDIMNTLGYALLQRKLSTKLVYYLWKYNSSVEAQRQAFPKVEVRSGKARNNFCIVLR
;
A
#
# COMPACT_ATOMS: atom_id res chain seq x y z
N MET A 1 64.08 9.86 -52.70
CA MET A 1 62.75 9.22 -52.73
C MET A 1 61.97 9.65 -51.49
N SER A 2 60.79 10.25 -51.69
CA SER A 2 60.04 11.02 -50.70
C SER A 2 59.04 10.14 -49.93
N THR A 3 59.05 10.20 -48.60
CA THR A 3 58.15 9.45 -47.70
C THR A 3 56.86 10.23 -47.45
N LYS A 4 55.75 9.81 -48.08
CA LYS A 4 54.40 10.35 -47.83
C LYS A 4 53.85 9.84 -46.49
N ARG A 5 53.65 10.76 -45.54
CA ARG A 5 52.91 10.55 -44.28
C ARG A 5 51.41 10.32 -44.55
N ARG A 6 50.83 9.27 -43.96
CA ARG A 6 49.37 9.00 -43.94
C ARG A 6 48.67 9.99 -42.98
N LYS A 7 47.59 10.65 -43.45
CA LYS A 7 46.67 11.48 -42.65
C LYS A 7 45.89 10.60 -41.68
N GLY A 8 45.92 10.94 -40.39
CA GLY A 8 45.09 10.30 -39.35
C GLY A 8 43.64 10.78 -39.41
N ASP A 9 42.72 9.84 -39.24
CA ASP A 9 41.27 10.03 -39.18
C ASP A 9 40.87 10.87 -37.95
N LYS A 10 40.09 11.94 -38.15
CA LYS A 10 39.57 12.78 -37.07
C LYS A 10 38.32 12.12 -36.47
N ARG A 11 38.40 11.69 -35.21
CA ARG A 11 37.22 11.23 -34.45
C ARG A 11 36.21 12.38 -34.28
N PRO A 12 34.90 12.16 -34.48
CA PRO A 12 33.89 13.18 -34.26
C PRO A 12 33.78 13.52 -32.77
N SER A 13 33.73 14.81 -32.45
CA SER A 13 33.61 15.33 -31.09
C SER A 13 32.20 15.08 -30.53
N ALA A 14 32.11 14.75 -29.24
CA ALA A 14 30.86 14.50 -28.54
C ALA A 14 29.88 15.70 -28.63
N LEU A 15 28.60 15.40 -28.86
CA LEU A 15 27.46 16.33 -29.03
C LEU A 15 27.11 17.18 -27.77
N SER A 16 27.97 17.21 -26.75
CA SER A 16 27.67 17.86 -25.47
C SER A 16 27.87 19.38 -25.45
N ARG A 17 28.37 19.99 -26.53
CA ARG A 17 28.75 21.42 -26.55
C ARG A 17 27.70 22.37 -27.14
N GLY A 18 26.51 21.89 -27.49
CA GLY A 18 25.51 22.69 -28.23
C GLY A 18 24.19 22.99 -27.53
N ARG A 19 23.99 22.67 -26.23
CA ARG A 19 22.67 22.84 -25.61
C ARG A 19 22.50 24.24 -24.99
N PRO A 20 21.54 25.06 -25.43
CA PRO A 20 21.27 26.37 -24.81
C PRO A 20 20.77 26.20 -23.37
N PRO A 21 21.00 27.20 -22.48
CA PRO A 21 20.66 27.12 -21.07
C PRO A 21 19.17 27.43 -20.88
N THR A 22 18.31 26.47 -21.17
CA THR A 22 16.87 26.61 -20.93
C THR A 22 16.36 25.50 -20.02
N LEU A 23 15.70 25.94 -18.94
CA LEU A 23 15.13 25.23 -17.78
C LEU A 23 16.06 25.15 -16.57
N ARG A 24 15.78 26.03 -15.59
CA ARG A 24 16.17 25.83 -14.18
C ARG A 24 15.81 24.40 -13.80
N LYS A 25 16.81 23.59 -13.43
CA LYS A 25 16.57 22.25 -12.89
C LYS A 25 15.60 22.41 -11.71
N PRO A 26 14.49 21.65 -11.64
CA PRO A 26 13.68 21.63 -10.42
C PRO A 26 14.60 21.32 -9.23
N ALA A 27 14.30 21.91 -8.07
CA ALA A 27 15.06 21.69 -6.85
C ALA A 27 15.38 20.20 -6.69
N ALA A 28 16.65 19.88 -6.39
CA ALA A 28 17.12 18.50 -6.42
C ALA A 28 16.32 17.64 -5.44
N SER A 29 15.34 16.90 -5.95
CA SER A 29 14.62 15.90 -5.16
C SER A 29 15.62 14.88 -4.62
N LEU A 30 15.41 14.38 -3.39
CA LEU A 30 16.23 13.32 -2.81
C LEU A 30 16.41 12.18 -3.82
N SER A 31 17.61 11.61 -3.90
CA SER A 31 17.84 10.45 -4.77
C SER A 31 16.94 9.27 -4.35
N ALA A 32 16.66 8.34 -5.26
CA ALA A 32 15.87 7.14 -4.92
C ALA A 32 16.51 6.33 -3.78
N LYS A 33 17.85 6.28 -3.73
CA LYS A 33 18.61 5.62 -2.65
C LYS A 33 18.46 6.37 -1.31
N ALA A 34 18.58 7.69 -1.32
CA ALA A 34 18.41 8.52 -0.12
C ALA A 34 16.97 8.41 0.42
N THR A 35 15.97 8.54 -0.46
CA THR A 35 14.55 8.40 -0.14
C THR A 35 14.27 7.03 0.51
N ARG A 36 14.75 5.94 -0.09
CA ARG A 36 14.58 4.58 0.46
C ARG A 36 15.29 4.42 1.82
N THR A 37 16.46 5.01 1.99
CA THR A 37 17.22 4.91 3.25
C THR A 37 16.50 5.65 4.37
N LEU A 38 15.95 6.82 4.07
CA LEU A 38 15.16 7.61 5.01
C LEU A 38 13.89 6.87 5.43
N ILE A 39 13.11 6.36 4.46
CA ILE A 39 11.92 5.54 4.72
C ILE A 39 12.27 4.35 5.62
N ARG A 40 13.31 3.58 5.28
CA ARG A 40 13.74 2.40 6.05
C ARG A 40 14.16 2.77 7.48
N SER A 41 14.92 3.86 7.65
CA SER A 41 15.35 4.33 8.97
C SER A 41 14.15 4.68 9.83
N HIS A 42 13.18 5.40 9.27
CA HIS A 42 11.97 5.81 9.98
C HIS A 42 11.14 4.61 10.45
N HIS A 43 10.95 3.62 9.57
CA HIS A 43 10.27 2.36 9.93
C HIS A 43 10.95 1.62 11.10
N GLN A 44 12.28 1.56 11.08
CA GLN A 44 13.04 0.88 12.12
C GLN A 44 12.86 1.59 13.47
N LEU A 45 12.91 2.93 13.46
CA LEU A 45 12.70 3.75 14.65
C LEU A 45 11.27 3.63 15.18
N GLN A 46 10.23 3.77 14.33
CA GLN A 46 8.83 3.60 14.76
C GLN A 46 8.57 2.23 15.39
N LYS A 47 9.13 1.15 14.81
CA LYS A 47 8.98 -0.19 15.37
C LYS A 47 9.68 -0.34 16.72
N ALA A 48 10.85 0.30 16.88
CA ALA A 48 11.58 0.31 18.14
C ALA A 48 10.84 1.13 19.20
N HIS A 49 10.31 2.30 18.83
CA HIS A 49 9.47 3.15 19.68
C HIS A 49 8.25 2.38 20.19
N ALA A 50 7.47 1.78 19.30
CA ALA A 50 6.30 0.98 19.67
C ALA A 50 6.66 -0.23 20.57
N LYS A 51 7.89 -0.75 20.48
CA LYS A 51 8.36 -1.76 21.42
C LYS A 51 8.65 -1.17 22.80
N ALA A 52 9.40 -0.07 22.87
CA ALA A 52 9.73 0.61 24.12
C ALA A 52 8.48 1.01 24.90
N VAL A 53 7.48 1.58 24.21
CA VAL A 53 6.18 1.94 24.81
C VAL A 53 5.47 0.72 25.40
N ARG A 54 5.40 -0.40 24.67
CA ARG A 54 4.77 -1.63 25.19
C ARG A 54 5.51 -2.23 26.38
N ASP A 55 6.83 -2.09 26.41
CA ASP A 55 7.65 -2.61 27.50
C ASP A 55 7.66 -1.66 28.72
N GLY A 56 6.97 -0.51 28.65
CA GLY A 56 6.96 0.50 29.71
C GLY A 56 8.26 1.31 29.83
N ASP A 57 9.16 1.21 28.84
CA ASP A 57 10.45 1.90 28.82
C ASP A 57 10.29 3.32 28.24
N ALA A 58 9.81 4.23 29.09
CA ALA A 58 9.56 5.62 28.72
C ALA A 58 10.82 6.37 28.29
N VAL A 59 11.99 6.02 28.84
CA VAL A 59 13.27 6.69 28.53
C VAL A 59 13.71 6.34 27.11
N THR A 60 13.71 5.04 26.78
CA THR A 60 14.04 4.59 25.42
C THR A 60 13.03 5.10 24.41
N ALA A 61 11.74 5.12 24.76
CA ALA A 61 10.70 5.67 23.90
C ALA A 61 10.97 7.16 23.56
N ALA A 62 11.18 8.00 24.57
CA ALA A 62 11.49 9.42 24.39
C ALA A 62 12.76 9.66 23.54
N SER A 63 13.83 8.89 23.78
CA SER A 63 15.06 8.99 22.99
C SER A 63 14.87 8.62 21.52
N ILE A 64 14.03 7.62 21.22
CA ILE A 64 13.73 7.23 19.83
C ILE A 64 12.86 8.29 19.15
N GLU A 65 11.90 8.88 19.87
CA GLU A 65 11.08 10.00 19.38
C GLU A 65 11.96 11.18 18.97
N GLU A 66 12.95 11.54 19.81
CA GLU A 66 13.90 12.60 19.49
C GLU A 66 14.74 12.27 18.24
N GLN A 67 15.18 11.02 18.09
CA GLN A 67 15.89 10.57 16.89
C GLN A 67 15.03 10.63 15.62
N ILE A 68 13.72 10.42 15.74
CA ILE A 68 12.77 10.58 14.62
C ILE A 68 12.70 12.07 14.25
N GLU A 69 12.56 12.96 15.22
CA GLU A 69 12.48 14.40 14.99
C GLU A 69 13.77 14.97 14.36
N GLN A 70 14.94 14.56 14.87
CA GLN A 70 16.24 14.93 14.30
C GLN A 70 16.42 14.49 12.84
N LYS A 71 15.70 13.46 12.38
CA LYS A 71 15.71 12.98 10.99
C LYS A 71 14.69 13.70 10.08
N GLY A 72 14.16 14.82 10.55
CA GLY A 72 13.15 15.64 9.86
C GLY A 72 11.71 15.24 10.21
N GLY A 73 11.55 14.43 11.25
CA GLY A 73 10.26 13.99 11.77
C GLY A 73 9.42 13.24 10.75
N LEU A 74 8.16 13.07 11.13
CA LEU A 74 7.16 12.36 10.35
C LEU A 74 6.89 13.05 8.99
N LYS A 75 6.95 14.38 8.95
CA LYS A 75 6.69 15.19 7.74
C LYS A 75 7.72 14.90 6.62
N SER A 76 9.00 14.83 6.97
CA SER A 76 10.08 14.44 6.04
C SER A 76 9.87 13.03 5.49
N TYR A 77 9.50 12.10 6.37
CA TYR A 77 9.17 10.72 5.98
C TYR A 77 7.99 10.66 5.00
N GLN A 78 6.90 11.39 5.26
CA GLN A 78 5.74 11.41 4.37
C GLN A 78 6.05 12.06 3.03
N GLN A 79 6.80 13.15 3.00
CA GLN A 79 7.29 13.75 1.75
C GLN A 79 8.14 12.77 0.94
N ALA A 80 9.01 12.00 1.62
CA ALA A 80 9.78 10.94 0.98
C ALA A 80 8.89 9.79 0.48
N SER A 81 7.83 9.44 1.19
CA SER A 81 6.85 8.42 0.78
C SER A 81 6.04 8.87 -0.45
N ILE A 82 5.53 10.12 -0.45
CA ILE A 82 4.86 10.74 -1.61
C ILE A 82 5.80 10.76 -2.82
N THR A 83 7.05 11.20 -2.62
CA THR A 83 8.08 11.18 -3.68
C THR A 83 8.37 9.76 -4.15
N GLY A 84 8.33 8.78 -3.25
CA GLY A 84 8.47 7.36 -3.53
C GLY A 84 7.31 6.77 -4.32
N GLN A 85 6.11 7.34 -4.22
CA GLN A 85 4.93 6.95 -5.02
C GLN A 85 4.88 7.58 -6.41
N SER A 86 5.83 8.44 -6.78
CA SER A 86 5.89 8.98 -8.13
C SER A 86 5.94 7.85 -9.17
N SER A 87 5.45 8.12 -10.38
CA SER A 87 5.44 7.16 -11.49
C SER A 87 6.82 6.58 -11.80
N GLU A 88 7.89 7.32 -11.47
CA GLU A 88 9.28 6.93 -11.66
C GLU A 88 9.84 6.07 -10.52
N ARG A 89 9.21 6.05 -9.33
CA ARG A 89 9.85 5.55 -8.08
C ARG A 89 9.08 4.49 -7.30
N GLY A 90 7.80 4.28 -7.61
CA GLY A 90 6.97 3.26 -6.93
C GLY A 90 5.56 3.16 -7.51
N GLY A 91 5.06 4.26 -8.06
CA GLY A 91 3.79 4.32 -8.77
C GLY A 91 2.58 4.18 -7.86
N ASP A 92 1.47 4.69 -8.38
CA ASP A 92 0.16 4.54 -7.78
C ASP A 92 -0.35 3.10 -7.97
N SER A 93 -0.33 2.34 -6.87
CA SER A 93 -0.78 0.95 -6.82
C SER A 93 -2.25 0.76 -7.20
N SER A 94 -3.10 1.79 -7.02
CA SER A 94 -4.52 1.70 -7.33
C SER A 94 -4.78 1.57 -8.84
N LYS A 95 -3.79 1.85 -9.69
CA LYS A 95 -3.85 1.51 -11.12
C LYS A 95 -4.04 0.01 -11.36
N VAL A 96 -3.46 -0.85 -10.51
CA VAL A 96 -3.65 -2.31 -10.60
C VAL A 96 -5.08 -2.67 -10.23
N LEU A 97 -5.62 -2.06 -9.18
CA LEU A 97 -7.03 -2.21 -8.81
C LEU A 97 -7.94 -1.80 -9.98
N MET A 98 -7.74 -0.61 -10.54
CA MET A 98 -8.54 -0.13 -11.67
C MET A 98 -8.41 -1.03 -12.90
N GLN A 99 -7.21 -1.57 -13.19
CA GLN A 99 -7.02 -2.55 -14.25
C GLN A 99 -7.87 -3.81 -14.02
N TRP A 100 -7.84 -4.39 -12.83
CA TRP A 100 -8.62 -5.58 -12.50
C TRP A 100 -10.13 -5.33 -12.56
N LEU A 101 -10.59 -4.19 -12.07
CA LEU A 101 -12.00 -3.81 -12.12
C LEU A 101 -12.48 -3.56 -13.55
N ASN A 102 -11.66 -2.93 -14.39
CA ASN A 102 -11.97 -2.72 -15.79
C ASN A 102 -11.99 -4.05 -16.57
N SER A 103 -11.07 -4.98 -16.30
CA SER A 103 -11.13 -6.31 -16.89
C SER A 103 -12.37 -7.10 -16.44
N ALA A 104 -12.79 -6.92 -15.18
CA ALA A 104 -14.02 -7.49 -14.66
C ALA A 104 -15.28 -6.77 -15.17
N SER A 105 -15.18 -5.55 -15.70
CA SER A 105 -16.33 -4.79 -16.21
C SER A 105 -16.97 -5.40 -17.48
N ASN A 106 -16.30 -6.38 -18.11
CA ASN A 106 -16.92 -7.28 -19.10
C ASN A 106 -17.95 -8.26 -18.49
N LEU A 107 -18.13 -8.28 -17.15
CA LEU A 107 -19.11 -9.08 -16.40
C LEU A 107 -20.33 -8.27 -15.92
N GLY A 108 -20.71 -7.19 -16.62
CA GLY A 108 -21.98 -6.49 -16.35
C GLY A 108 -21.90 -5.23 -15.47
N ILE A 109 -20.71 -4.65 -15.27
CA ILE A 109 -20.60 -3.28 -14.73
C ILE A 109 -20.87 -2.29 -15.88
N THR A 110 -22.07 -2.34 -16.47
CA THR A 110 -22.45 -1.47 -17.58
C THR A 110 -23.02 -0.15 -17.06
N GLY A 111 -22.50 0.96 -17.59
CA GLY A 111 -23.10 2.28 -17.43
C GLY A 111 -24.34 2.39 -18.30
N SER A 112 -25.51 2.07 -17.77
CA SER A 112 -26.77 2.55 -18.35
C SER A 112 -27.00 3.99 -17.92
N GLY A 113 -27.08 4.91 -18.89
CA GLY A 113 -27.86 6.15 -18.80
C GLY A 113 -27.29 7.30 -17.96
N THR A 114 -26.86 8.36 -18.66
CA THR A 114 -26.99 9.79 -18.28
C THR A 114 -26.68 10.20 -16.82
N ARG A 115 -25.45 10.73 -16.64
CA ARG A 115 -24.78 11.31 -15.44
C ARG A 115 -23.99 10.31 -14.57
N PRO A 116 -22.71 10.59 -14.24
CA PRO A 116 -21.86 9.67 -13.50
C PRO A 116 -22.05 9.89 -11.99
N GLU A 117 -23.14 9.39 -11.44
CA GLU A 117 -23.17 9.19 -9.99
C GLU A 117 -22.27 8.01 -9.65
N ALA A 118 -21.36 8.22 -8.70
CA ALA A 118 -20.44 7.19 -8.26
C ALA A 118 -21.22 5.98 -7.74
N LYS A 119 -20.98 4.80 -8.34
CA LYS A 119 -21.80 3.61 -8.10
C LYS A 119 -21.44 2.87 -6.80
N TYR A 120 -20.17 2.94 -6.39
CA TYR A 120 -19.66 2.15 -5.27
C TYR A 120 -18.92 3.02 -4.25
N LYS A 121 -19.09 2.73 -2.96
CA LYS A 121 -18.38 3.39 -1.86
C LYS A 121 -17.03 2.70 -1.65
N MET A 122 -15.96 3.48 -1.62
CA MET A 122 -14.62 2.98 -1.37
C MET A 122 -13.99 3.69 -0.17
N LEU A 123 -13.37 2.93 0.72
CA LEU A 123 -12.50 3.45 1.77
C LEU A 123 -11.04 3.23 1.37
N GLU A 124 -10.30 4.31 1.20
CA GLU A 124 -8.86 4.28 0.99
C GLU A 124 -8.15 4.64 2.30
N VAL A 125 -7.55 3.64 2.94
CA VAL A 125 -6.77 3.81 4.18
C VAL A 125 -5.30 4.04 3.81
N GLY A 126 -4.65 5.01 4.47
CA GLY A 126 -3.27 5.39 4.17
C GLY A 126 -3.14 6.17 2.86
N ALA A 127 -4.15 6.96 2.51
CA ALA A 127 -4.16 7.72 1.27
C ALA A 127 -3.09 8.83 1.33
N LEU A 128 -2.18 8.88 0.35
CA LEU A 128 -1.19 9.95 0.25
C LEU A 128 -1.56 11.04 -0.77
N SER A 129 -2.55 10.79 -1.63
CA SER A 129 -2.98 11.74 -2.66
C SER A 129 -4.45 11.55 -3.03
N PRO A 130 -5.23 12.63 -3.16
CA PRO A 130 -6.58 12.55 -3.73
C PRO A 130 -6.58 12.26 -5.24
N SER A 131 -5.40 12.23 -5.86
CA SER A 131 -5.23 12.01 -7.30
C SER A 131 -4.86 10.57 -7.68
N ASN A 132 -4.90 9.64 -6.72
CA ASN A 132 -4.76 8.20 -6.99
C ASN A 132 -5.80 7.75 -8.04
N ALA A 133 -5.50 6.71 -8.82
CA ALA A 133 -6.31 6.25 -9.93
C ALA A 133 -7.69 5.78 -9.48
N CYS A 134 -7.80 5.08 -8.34
CA CYS A 134 -9.09 4.76 -7.74
C CYS A 134 -9.86 6.03 -7.32
N SER A 135 -9.13 6.98 -6.75
CA SER A 135 -9.65 8.27 -6.30
C SER A 135 -10.16 9.19 -7.42
N ARG A 136 -9.67 9.04 -8.65
CA ARG A 136 -10.14 9.77 -9.84
C ARG A 136 -11.15 8.99 -10.67
N SER A 137 -11.46 7.76 -10.29
CA SER A 137 -12.38 6.92 -11.05
C SER A 137 -13.83 7.35 -10.80
N PRO A 138 -14.65 7.55 -11.84
CA PRO A 138 -16.08 7.81 -11.66
C PRO A 138 -16.83 6.59 -11.09
N LEU A 139 -16.17 5.43 -10.99
CA LEU A 139 -16.73 4.23 -10.38
C LEU A 139 -17.00 4.41 -8.89
N PHE A 140 -16.20 5.23 -8.20
CA PHE A 140 -16.14 5.25 -6.75
C PHE A 140 -16.47 6.60 -6.11
N SER A 141 -17.23 6.55 -5.03
CA SER A 141 -17.30 7.59 -4.03
C SER A 141 -16.28 7.25 -2.95
N VAL A 142 -15.15 7.95 -2.95
CA VAL A 142 -13.97 7.57 -2.16
C VAL A 142 -13.90 8.40 -0.87
N THR A 143 -13.97 7.71 0.27
CA THR A 143 -13.53 8.22 1.58
C THR A 143 -12.04 7.95 1.73
N ARG A 144 -11.25 8.99 1.97
CA ARG A 144 -9.78 8.91 2.10
C ARG A 144 -9.39 9.22 3.52
N ILE A 145 -8.69 8.29 4.16
CA ILE A 145 -8.15 8.51 5.50
C ILE A 145 -6.64 8.25 5.53
N ASP A 146 -5.93 8.97 6.38
CA ASP A 146 -4.54 8.74 6.71
C ASP A 146 -4.31 9.06 8.18
N LEU A 147 -3.37 8.37 8.85
CA LEU A 147 -3.09 8.62 10.27
C LEU A 147 -2.53 10.03 10.50
N HIS A 148 -1.88 10.61 9.48
CA HIS A 148 -1.16 11.87 9.59
C HIS A 148 -1.30 12.68 8.29
N SER A 149 -2.53 13.06 7.95
CA SER A 149 -2.86 13.62 6.64
C SER A 149 -2.05 14.88 6.32
N GLN A 150 -1.49 14.94 5.12
CA GLN A 150 -0.77 16.12 4.60
C GLN A 150 -1.57 16.85 3.51
N HIS A 151 -2.84 16.48 3.28
CA HIS A 151 -3.64 17.01 2.20
C HIS A 151 -5.09 17.25 2.66
N PRO A 152 -5.69 18.44 2.40
CA PRO A 152 -7.04 18.76 2.88
C PRO A 152 -8.14 17.83 2.34
N GLY A 153 -7.93 17.23 1.17
CA GLY A 153 -8.80 16.20 0.59
C GLY A 153 -8.67 14.79 1.19
N ILE A 154 -7.91 14.63 2.27
CA ILE A 154 -7.68 13.36 2.97
C ILE A 154 -7.93 13.61 4.46
N GLN A 155 -8.85 12.86 5.04
CA GLN A 155 -9.20 12.99 6.46
C GLN A 155 -8.08 12.41 7.32
N GLU A 156 -7.63 13.16 8.33
CA GLU A 156 -6.76 12.60 9.36
C GLU A 156 -7.59 11.72 10.31
N GLN A 157 -7.34 10.41 10.34
CA GLN A 157 -8.05 9.45 11.17
C GLN A 157 -7.29 8.12 11.25
N ASP A 158 -7.25 7.52 12.45
CA ASP A 158 -6.83 6.13 12.62
C ASP A 158 -7.97 5.17 12.24
N PHE A 159 -7.70 4.26 11.30
CA PHE A 159 -8.65 3.20 10.92
C PHE A 159 -8.97 2.24 12.08
N MET A 160 -7.99 1.96 12.95
CA MET A 160 -8.16 1.06 14.09
C MET A 160 -9.07 1.66 15.16
N GLU A 161 -9.13 2.99 15.25
CA GLU A 161 -9.97 3.73 16.20
C GLU A 161 -11.25 4.29 15.56
N ARG A 162 -11.39 4.23 14.22
CA ARG A 162 -12.59 4.68 13.50
C ARG A 162 -13.84 3.99 14.08
N PRO A 163 -14.90 4.73 14.47
CA PRO A 163 -16.14 4.13 14.96
C PRO A 163 -16.70 3.10 13.97
N LEU A 164 -17.26 2.00 14.51
CA LEU A 164 -17.88 0.98 13.68
C LEU A 164 -19.14 1.55 13.00
N PRO A 165 -19.42 1.16 11.75
CA PRO A 165 -20.65 1.54 11.07
C PRO A 165 -21.88 1.15 11.89
N THR A 166 -22.80 2.09 12.06
CA THR A 166 -24.09 1.87 12.74
C THR A 166 -25.20 1.44 11.77
N SER A 167 -24.98 1.62 10.47
CA SER A 167 -25.90 1.21 9.40
C SER A 167 -25.16 0.73 8.14
N GLU A 168 -25.87 0.08 7.21
CA GLU A 168 -25.29 -0.41 5.94
C GLU A 168 -24.82 0.72 5.02
N GLU A 169 -25.41 1.92 5.16
CA GLU A 169 -25.02 3.09 4.38
C GLU A 169 -23.63 3.60 4.76
N GLU A 170 -23.16 3.34 5.98
CA GLU A 170 -21.83 3.72 6.47
C GLU A 170 -20.73 2.72 6.06
N ARG A 171 -21.13 1.58 5.47
CA ARG A 171 -20.21 0.55 4.97
C ARG A 171 -19.78 0.80 3.53
N PHE A 172 -18.71 0.11 3.16
CA PHE A 172 -18.03 0.26 1.88
C PHE A 172 -18.18 -0.99 1.00
N ASP A 173 -18.21 -0.79 -0.31
CA ASP A 173 -18.13 -1.85 -1.30
C ASP A 173 -16.67 -2.29 -1.50
N VAL A 174 -15.72 -1.38 -1.30
CA VAL A 174 -14.28 -1.65 -1.42
C VAL A 174 -13.50 -1.01 -0.28
N ILE A 175 -12.56 -1.76 0.30
CA ILE A 175 -11.51 -1.19 1.16
C ILE A 175 -10.16 -1.37 0.45
N SER A 176 -9.34 -0.32 0.40
CA SER A 176 -7.96 -0.37 -0.07
C SER A 176 -7.00 -0.20 1.09
N LEU A 177 -6.22 -1.26 1.35
CA LEU A 177 -5.08 -1.29 2.27
C LEU A 177 -3.79 -1.42 1.46
N SER A 178 -3.41 -0.34 0.76
CA SER A 178 -2.18 -0.36 -0.02
C SER A 178 -0.99 0.06 0.81
N LEU A 179 -0.08 -0.88 1.09
CA LEU A 179 1.10 -0.66 1.92
C LEU A 179 0.79 -0.17 3.34
N VAL A 180 -0.40 -0.47 3.87
CA VAL A 180 -0.85 -0.04 5.21
C VAL A 180 -0.50 -1.08 6.27
N VAL A 181 -0.91 -2.33 6.06
CA VAL A 181 -0.75 -3.42 7.05
C VAL A 181 0.72 -3.61 7.44
N ASN A 182 1.68 -3.37 6.53
CA ASN A 182 3.10 -3.47 6.84
C ASN A 182 3.65 -2.36 7.75
N TYR A 183 2.89 -1.30 8.03
CA TYR A 183 3.25 -0.26 9.02
C TYR A 183 2.70 -0.53 10.40
N VAL A 184 1.68 -1.36 10.55
CA VAL A 184 1.15 -1.73 11.87
C VAL A 184 2.28 -2.44 12.65
N PRO A 185 2.65 -1.95 13.83
CA PRO A 185 3.93 -2.29 14.46
C PRO A 185 4.01 -3.75 14.91
N ASP A 186 2.94 -4.28 15.47
CA ASP A 186 2.89 -5.64 16.02
C ASP A 186 2.08 -6.61 15.15
N ALA A 187 2.25 -7.90 15.41
CA ALA A 187 1.64 -8.94 14.59
C ALA A 187 0.15 -9.13 14.84
N ALA A 188 -0.32 -8.89 16.07
CA ALA A 188 -1.71 -9.02 16.43
C ALA A 188 -2.53 -7.86 15.85
N GLY A 189 -2.03 -6.63 15.94
CA GLY A 189 -2.63 -5.46 15.31
C GLY A 189 -2.76 -5.61 13.79
N ARG A 190 -1.80 -6.27 13.13
CA ARG A 190 -1.91 -6.59 11.69
C ARG A 190 -3.08 -7.53 11.38
N GLY A 191 -3.29 -8.56 12.20
CA GLY A 191 -4.44 -9.46 12.06
C GLY A 191 -5.75 -8.76 12.42
N GLU A 192 -5.75 -7.94 13.46
CA GLU A 192 -6.92 -7.16 13.87
C GLU A 192 -7.32 -6.15 12.80
N MET A 193 -6.37 -5.50 12.13
CA MET A 193 -6.68 -4.61 11.01
C MET A 193 -7.39 -5.36 9.87
N LEU A 194 -6.94 -6.57 9.53
CA LEU A 194 -7.60 -7.41 8.52
C LEU A 194 -8.97 -7.92 8.98
N ARG A 195 -9.15 -8.21 10.27
CA ARG A 195 -10.47 -8.57 10.81
C ARG A 195 -11.42 -7.39 10.78
N ARG A 196 -10.93 -6.20 11.15
CA ARG A 196 -11.71 -4.97 11.20
C ARG A 196 -12.28 -4.62 9.83
N THR A 197 -11.61 -4.93 8.73
CA THR A 197 -12.17 -4.68 7.39
C THR A 197 -13.49 -5.41 7.15
N CYS A 198 -13.71 -6.59 7.75
CA CYS A 198 -14.99 -7.30 7.68
C CYS A 198 -16.15 -6.47 8.26
N GLN A 199 -15.87 -5.62 9.26
CA GLN A 199 -16.88 -4.77 9.92
C GLN A 199 -17.19 -3.48 9.16
N PHE A 200 -16.37 -3.11 8.18
CA PHE A 200 -16.55 -1.91 7.35
C PHE A 200 -17.01 -2.23 5.93
N LEU A 201 -16.96 -3.49 5.51
CA LEU A 201 -17.51 -3.92 4.23
C LEU A 201 -19.01 -4.19 4.36
N LYS A 202 -19.75 -3.87 3.29
CA LYS A 202 -21.17 -4.24 3.15
C LYS A 202 -21.34 -5.76 3.20
N ALA A 203 -22.55 -6.21 3.54
CA ALA A 203 -22.91 -7.61 3.33
C ALA A 203 -22.84 -7.96 1.83
N SER A 204 -22.42 -9.20 1.52
CA SER A 204 -22.52 -9.70 0.15
C SER A 204 -24.00 -9.81 -0.21
N ALA A 205 -24.44 -9.08 -1.23
CA ALA A 205 -25.78 -9.28 -1.76
C ALA A 205 -25.91 -10.72 -2.29
N GLU A 206 -27.03 -11.38 -2.01
CA GLU A 206 -27.37 -12.65 -2.62
C GLU A 206 -27.59 -12.41 -4.12
N ASP A 207 -26.57 -12.73 -4.91
CA ASP A 207 -26.60 -13.02 -6.36
C ASP A 207 -27.50 -12.18 -7.30
N THR A 208 -27.80 -10.92 -6.97
CA THR A 208 -28.49 -10.01 -7.91
C THR A 208 -27.48 -9.28 -8.79
N GLY A 209 -26.89 -10.00 -9.76
CA GLY A 209 -26.41 -9.51 -11.06
C GLY A 209 -25.32 -8.41 -11.13
N SER A 210 -25.01 -7.69 -10.06
CA SER A 210 -24.12 -6.52 -10.08
C SER A 210 -22.85 -6.77 -9.26
N ALA A 211 -21.83 -7.21 -10.00
CA ALA A 211 -20.41 -7.29 -9.68
C ALA A 211 -19.94 -8.46 -8.82
N ALA A 212 -19.51 -9.54 -9.50
CA ALA A 212 -18.78 -10.70 -8.95
C ALA A 212 -17.56 -10.36 -8.06
N VAL A 213 -17.16 -9.08 -8.00
CA VAL A 213 -15.96 -8.57 -7.34
C VAL A 213 -16.27 -7.82 -6.04
N PHE A 214 -17.52 -7.43 -5.75
CA PHE A 214 -17.87 -6.71 -4.52
C PHE A 214 -18.67 -7.60 -3.55
N PRO A 215 -18.61 -7.32 -2.24
CA PRO A 215 -17.66 -6.42 -1.56
C PRO A 215 -16.22 -6.98 -1.62
N SER A 216 -15.19 -6.11 -1.65
CA SER A 216 -13.79 -6.56 -1.73
C SER A 216 -12.76 -5.75 -0.94
N LEU A 217 -11.64 -6.42 -0.66
CA LEU A 217 -10.43 -5.84 -0.11
C LEU A 217 -9.31 -5.85 -1.15
N PHE A 218 -8.79 -4.67 -1.48
CA PHE A 218 -7.53 -4.52 -2.21
C PHE A 218 -6.38 -4.40 -1.21
N LEU A 219 -5.47 -5.38 -1.20
CA LEU A 219 -4.35 -5.45 -0.27
C LEU A 219 -3.03 -5.41 -1.04
N VAL A 220 -2.13 -4.50 -0.65
CA VAL A 220 -0.77 -4.43 -1.21
C VAL A 220 0.25 -4.52 -0.09
N LEU A 221 1.23 -5.41 -0.25
CA LEU A 221 2.33 -5.58 0.69
C LEU A 221 3.67 -5.50 -0.05
N PRO A 222 4.77 -5.14 0.64
CA PRO A 222 6.11 -5.45 0.14
C PRO A 222 6.21 -6.95 -0.16
N ALA A 223 6.72 -7.33 -1.34
CA ALA A 223 6.83 -8.72 -1.75
C ALA A 223 7.58 -9.56 -0.69
N ALA A 224 8.61 -8.98 -0.07
CA ALA A 224 9.40 -9.61 0.98
C ALA A 224 8.58 -10.04 2.22
N CYS A 225 7.40 -9.46 2.46
CA CYS A 225 6.51 -9.88 3.54
C CYS A 225 6.02 -11.33 3.37
N VAL A 226 5.87 -11.80 2.13
CA VAL A 226 5.39 -13.15 1.81
C VAL A 226 6.43 -14.01 1.09
N THR A 227 7.47 -13.42 0.50
CA THR A 227 8.54 -14.18 -0.19
C THR A 227 9.80 -14.36 0.66
N ASN A 228 10.00 -13.54 1.69
CA ASN A 228 11.23 -13.56 2.49
C ASN A 228 11.02 -13.49 4.01
N SER A 229 9.81 -13.78 4.50
CA SER A 229 9.52 -13.81 5.93
C SER A 229 9.63 -15.22 6.53
N ARG A 230 10.08 -15.29 7.79
CA ARG A 230 10.06 -16.50 8.63
C ARG A 230 8.67 -16.93 9.06
N TYR A 231 7.75 -15.97 9.23
CA TYR A 231 6.47 -16.19 9.93
C TYR A 231 5.24 -15.94 9.07
N LEU A 232 5.43 -15.65 7.78
CA LEU A 232 4.35 -15.46 6.83
C LEU A 232 4.82 -15.81 5.41
N ASP A 233 4.00 -16.55 4.68
CA ASP A 233 4.11 -16.78 3.25
C ASP A 233 2.74 -16.56 2.57
N GLY A 234 2.64 -16.88 1.29
CA GLY A 234 1.41 -16.69 0.53
C GLY A 234 0.28 -17.61 0.98
N GLU A 235 0.60 -18.87 1.34
CA GLU A 235 -0.36 -19.87 1.76
C GLU A 235 -0.95 -19.50 3.12
N ARG A 236 -0.09 -19.23 4.12
CA ARG A 236 -0.54 -18.81 5.44
C ARG A 236 -1.34 -17.51 5.41
N LEU A 237 -0.98 -16.56 4.54
CA LEU A 237 -1.80 -15.36 4.33
C LEU A 237 -3.17 -15.73 3.75
N GLY A 238 -3.21 -16.63 2.76
CA GLY A 238 -4.45 -17.16 2.19
C GLY A 238 -5.34 -17.79 3.26
N ASP A 239 -4.79 -18.65 4.11
CA ASP A 239 -5.54 -19.30 5.20
C ASP A 239 -6.14 -18.29 6.18
N ILE A 240 -5.34 -17.29 6.60
CA ILE A 240 -5.83 -16.19 7.47
C ILE A 240 -7.00 -15.45 6.82
N MET A 241 -6.87 -15.12 5.54
CA MET A 241 -7.92 -14.40 4.80
C MET A 241 -9.17 -15.27 4.62
N ASN A 242 -9.02 -16.55 4.31
CA ASN A 242 -10.13 -17.50 4.17
C ASN A 242 -10.92 -17.64 5.47
N THR A 243 -10.24 -17.74 6.62
CA THR A 243 -10.87 -17.76 7.95
C THR A 243 -11.68 -16.48 8.23
N LEU A 244 -11.27 -15.34 7.69
CA LEU A 244 -11.98 -14.06 7.78
C LEU A 244 -13.13 -13.91 6.76
N GLY A 245 -13.45 -14.95 5.98
CA GLY A 245 -14.52 -14.91 4.97
C GLY A 245 -14.10 -14.29 3.64
N TYR A 246 -12.79 -14.17 3.37
CA TYR A 246 -12.28 -13.67 2.11
C TYR A 246 -11.91 -14.79 1.14
N ALA A 247 -12.18 -14.59 -0.15
CA ALA A 247 -11.74 -15.47 -1.23
C ALA A 247 -10.84 -14.70 -2.21
N LEU A 248 -9.73 -15.31 -2.63
CA LEU A 248 -8.79 -14.67 -3.55
C LEU A 248 -9.38 -14.55 -4.96
N LEU A 249 -9.53 -13.34 -5.48
CA LEU A 249 -9.95 -13.09 -6.87
C LEU A 249 -8.77 -12.86 -7.80
N GLN A 250 -7.81 -12.04 -7.39
CA GLN A 250 -6.67 -11.67 -8.21
C GLN A 250 -5.41 -11.57 -7.37
N ARG A 251 -4.28 -11.96 -7.97
CA ARG A 251 -2.96 -11.80 -7.38
C ARG A 251 -1.95 -11.37 -8.44
N LYS A 252 -1.10 -10.41 -8.09
CA LYS A 252 0.05 -10.01 -8.91
C LYS A 252 1.29 -9.92 -8.03
N LEU A 253 2.35 -10.60 -8.43
CA LEU A 253 3.66 -10.47 -7.79
C LEU A 253 4.60 -9.69 -8.71
N SER A 254 5.24 -8.66 -8.16
CA SER A 254 6.34 -7.94 -8.79
C SER A 254 7.61 -8.12 -7.96
N THR A 255 8.73 -7.58 -8.44
CA THR A 255 10.01 -7.64 -7.72
C THR A 255 9.95 -7.01 -6.32
N LYS A 256 9.12 -5.98 -6.11
CA LYS A 256 9.08 -5.21 -4.86
C LYS A 256 7.77 -5.36 -4.09
N LEU A 257 6.66 -5.58 -4.78
CA LEU A 257 5.31 -5.54 -4.25
C LEU A 257 4.52 -6.79 -4.64
N VAL A 258 3.63 -7.20 -3.76
CA VAL A 258 2.58 -8.18 -4.05
C VAL A 258 1.23 -7.52 -3.85
N TYR A 259 0.32 -7.77 -4.78
CA TYR A 259 -1.01 -7.20 -4.85
C TYR A 259 -2.02 -8.32 -4.78
N TYR A 260 -3.10 -8.09 -4.05
CA TYR A 260 -4.20 -9.01 -3.91
C TYR A 260 -5.53 -8.26 -4.05
N LEU A 261 -6.50 -8.92 -4.67
CA LEU A 261 -7.91 -8.55 -4.60
C LEU A 261 -8.66 -9.72 -4.00
N TRP A 262 -9.32 -9.48 -2.87
CA TRP A 262 -10.08 -10.47 -2.14
C TRP A 262 -11.56 -10.13 -2.18
N LYS A 263 -12.42 -11.07 -2.54
CA LYS A 263 -13.86 -10.93 -2.35
C LYS A 263 -14.19 -11.23 -0.90
N TYR A 264 -15.00 -10.40 -0.25
CA TYR A 264 -15.55 -10.71 1.05
C TYR A 264 -16.91 -11.39 0.89
N ASN A 265 -17.13 -12.48 1.61
CA ASN A 265 -18.43 -13.10 1.70
C ASN A 265 -18.90 -13.08 3.16
N SER A 266 -19.88 -12.24 3.46
CA SER A 266 -20.46 -12.10 4.80
C SER A 266 -21.31 -13.30 5.22
N SER A 267 -21.73 -14.17 4.30
CA SER A 267 -22.49 -15.38 4.64
C SER A 267 -21.60 -16.52 5.13
N VAL A 268 -20.29 -16.44 4.90
CA VAL A 268 -19.34 -17.38 5.48
C VAL A 268 -19.05 -16.92 6.89
N GLU A 269 -19.58 -17.66 7.87
CA GLU A 269 -19.21 -17.44 9.26
C GLU A 269 -17.69 -17.53 9.41
N ALA A 270 -17.10 -16.49 9.98
CA ALA A 270 -15.67 -16.47 10.24
C ALA A 270 -15.32 -17.66 11.12
N GLN A 271 -14.46 -18.55 10.60
CA GLN A 271 -14.04 -19.72 11.35
C GLN A 271 -13.26 -19.24 12.58
N ARG A 272 -13.47 -19.88 13.74
CA ARG A 272 -12.70 -19.59 14.95
C ARG A 272 -11.34 -20.29 14.91
N GLN A 273 -10.56 -20.02 13.86
CA GLN A 273 -9.21 -20.53 13.70
C GLN A 273 -8.20 -19.45 14.11
N ALA A 274 -7.40 -19.77 15.12
CA ALA A 274 -6.27 -18.94 15.52
C ALA A 274 -5.05 -19.20 14.64
N PHE A 275 -4.36 -18.14 14.26
CA PHE A 275 -3.08 -18.16 13.57
C PHE A 275 -2.03 -17.53 14.46
N PRO A 276 -1.44 -18.29 15.41
CA PRO A 276 -0.36 -17.79 16.25
C PRO A 276 0.89 -17.49 15.41
N LYS A 277 1.90 -16.89 16.03
CA LYS A 277 3.20 -16.69 15.39
C LYS A 277 3.95 -18.02 15.37
N VAL A 278 4.07 -18.62 14.19
CA VAL A 278 4.78 -19.89 13.99
C VAL A 278 5.75 -19.74 12.82
N GLU A 279 6.92 -20.36 12.93
CA GLU A 279 7.92 -20.34 11.86
C GLU A 279 7.45 -21.22 10.69
N VAL A 280 7.25 -20.61 9.52
CA VAL A 280 6.91 -21.29 8.26
C VAL A 280 8.13 -21.49 7.37
N ARG A 281 9.17 -20.66 7.53
CA ARG A 281 10.41 -20.75 6.76
C ARG A 281 11.61 -20.42 7.62
N SER A 282 12.57 -21.33 7.64
CA SER A 282 13.85 -21.13 8.32
C SER A 282 14.82 -20.29 7.48
N GLY A 283 15.80 -19.69 8.17
CA GLY A 283 16.94 -19.03 7.53
C GLY A 283 17.32 -17.68 8.13
N LYS A 284 18.63 -17.47 8.31
CA LYS A 284 19.20 -16.27 8.95
C LYS A 284 18.92 -14.97 8.18
N ALA A 285 18.86 -15.04 6.84
CA ALA A 285 18.61 -13.88 5.96
C ALA A 285 17.12 -13.50 5.82
N ARG A 286 16.21 -14.23 6.47
CA ARG A 286 14.76 -13.97 6.41
C ARG A 286 14.36 -12.84 7.36
N ASN A 287 13.39 -12.04 6.94
CA ASN A 287 12.77 -11.03 7.79
C ASN A 287 11.73 -11.65 8.74
N ASN A 288 11.24 -10.85 9.70
CA ASN A 288 10.34 -11.30 10.76
C ASN A 288 8.89 -10.79 10.58
N PHE A 289 8.46 -10.52 9.35
CA PHE A 289 7.08 -10.06 9.11
C PHE A 289 6.07 -11.15 9.49
N CYS A 290 5.05 -10.82 10.27
CA CYS A 290 4.13 -11.83 10.80
C CYS A 290 2.75 -11.21 10.98
N ILE A 291 1.71 -11.94 10.60
CA ILE A 291 0.33 -11.59 10.91
C ILE A 291 -0.18 -12.66 11.87
N VAL A 292 -0.72 -12.23 13.00
CA VAL A 292 -1.32 -13.10 14.01
C VAL A 292 -2.80 -12.82 14.07
N LEU A 293 -3.61 -13.86 13.91
CA LEU A 293 -5.05 -13.82 14.11
C LEU A 293 -5.36 -14.63 15.38
N ARG A 294 -6.06 -14.04 16.34
CA ARG A 294 -6.43 -14.69 17.60
C ARG A 294 -7.90 -15.10 17.60
#